data_AF-A0A4Z0NLX5-F1
#
_entry.id   AF-A0A4Z0NLX5-F1
#
_cell.length_a   1.000
_cell.length_b   1.000
_cell.length_c   1.000
_cell.angle_alpha   90.00
_cell.angle_beta   90.00
_cell.angle_gamma   90.00
#
_symmetry.space_group_name_H-M   'P 1'
#
loop_
_entity.id
_entity.type
_entity.pdbx_description
1 polymer ?
#
loop_
_entity_poly.entity_id
_entity_poly.type
_entity_poly.pdbx_seq_one_letter_code
_entity_poly.pdbx_strand_id
1 'polypeptide(L)'
;MLLGALGVVYGDIGTSPLYAFKEAVRAAGHGQAEPAAVIGAVSLILWALIVVVSLKYAVLILRADNHGEGGIVAMLALLGARHAEPRSWAGLLLVVGLIGAALLYGDGAITPAISVLSAVEGLKVEAPGLARAVVPITLVILIGLFLIQSKGAAFIGRIFGPVMLVWFGVIALLGLGGILQSPQILTALNPLKAIDFLTHAGWGVSFAMLGAAFLAVTGGEAMYADLGHFGARPIRLAWFGLVLPALVINYFGQGAVLLAEPDAIENPFYRLSPDWAHYPLIGLATVATVIASQAIISGVFSLTQQAIQLGFLPYIRIVHTASDERGQIYVPAVNWLLAIATLSAVLIFETSDALAGAYGIAVSLLMAITTLLAALIALRWGYNLILVILVNGLFLAIDLVFLSANSVKVFEGGWYPLVLTAIVATTMLTWLQGSRLIEAYRVGARQDEAVFLARLRDDPPIRLPGAAVFLSAASKGIPLHMTRFLERSHALPARCTIVSALYEEVPVVPEVERAEVTRLAPDLYRVTLRYGFMEDASIPEGLACAVAHRGLPPDFVEDATVFVGHETVIPKRNHQGMAAWRETLFAFMMRNGERTGAFFCVPTRQVVEVGTEIEI
;
A
#
# COMPACT_ATOMS: atom_id res chain seq x y z
N MET A 1 7.17 -12.39 -16.52
CA MET A 1 7.64 -11.29 -15.66
C MET A 1 7.60 -9.92 -16.33
N LEU A 2 8.32 -9.66 -17.42
CA LEU A 2 8.31 -8.32 -18.06
C LEU A 2 6.91 -7.83 -18.49
N LEU A 3 6.12 -8.69 -19.15
CA LEU A 3 4.72 -8.38 -19.50
C LEU A 3 3.83 -8.20 -18.26
N GLY A 4 4.10 -8.92 -17.17
CA GLY A 4 3.36 -8.77 -15.91
C GLY A 4 3.64 -7.41 -15.26
N ALA A 5 4.91 -7.01 -15.20
CA ALA A 5 5.32 -5.69 -14.72
C ALA A 5 4.68 -4.57 -15.57
N LEU A 6 4.60 -4.76 -16.89
CA LEU A 6 3.92 -3.81 -17.78
C LEU A 6 2.45 -3.58 -17.41
N GLY A 7 1.75 -4.67 -17.09
CA GLY A 7 0.32 -4.66 -16.76
C GLY A 7 0.03 -4.08 -15.38
N VAL A 8 0.79 -4.51 -14.37
CA VAL A 8 0.50 -4.19 -12.96
C VAL A 8 1.23 -2.92 -12.53
N VAL A 9 2.52 -2.80 -12.81
CA VAL A 9 3.34 -1.69 -12.28
C VAL A 9 3.08 -0.37 -13.02
N TYR A 10 2.86 -0.44 -14.33
CA TYR A 10 2.80 0.75 -15.19
C TYR A 10 1.39 1.13 -15.63
N GLY A 11 0.36 0.49 -15.08
CA GLY A 11 -1.03 0.85 -15.33
C GLY A 11 -1.31 2.30 -14.96
N ASP A 12 -0.99 2.68 -13.72
CA ASP A 12 -1.27 4.00 -13.16
C ASP A 12 -0.61 5.13 -13.96
N ILE A 13 0.73 5.20 -13.93
CA ILE A 13 1.50 6.19 -14.69
C ILE A 13 1.27 6.12 -16.21
N GLY A 14 0.91 4.93 -16.72
CA GLY A 14 0.60 4.70 -18.12
C GLY A 14 -0.68 5.39 -18.59
N THR A 15 -1.60 5.67 -17.66
CA THR A 15 -2.90 6.31 -17.95
C THR A 15 -2.91 7.80 -17.65
N SER A 16 -1.89 8.33 -16.96
CA SER A 16 -1.69 9.77 -16.73
C SER A 16 -1.74 10.67 -17.97
N PRO A 17 -1.37 10.23 -19.21
CA PRO A 17 -1.54 11.06 -20.40
C PRO A 17 -2.98 11.48 -20.70
N LEU A 18 -3.99 10.79 -20.15
CA LEU A 18 -5.40 11.15 -20.31
C LEU A 18 -5.75 12.49 -19.65
N TYR A 19 -5.02 12.89 -18.61
CA TYR A 19 -5.37 14.07 -17.81
C TYR A 19 -4.19 15.01 -17.53
N ALA A 20 -2.98 14.49 -17.26
CA ALA A 20 -1.89 15.29 -16.70
C ALA A 20 -1.45 16.48 -17.57
N PHE A 21 -1.37 16.28 -18.89
CA PHE A 21 -0.94 17.34 -19.81
C PHE A 21 -1.99 18.45 -19.96
N LYS A 22 -3.26 18.07 -20.13
CA LYS A 22 -4.40 18.99 -20.15
C LYS A 22 -4.38 19.91 -18.94
N GLU A 23 -4.24 19.33 -17.76
CA GLU A 23 -4.21 20.07 -16.50
C GLU A 23 -3.01 21.00 -16.38
N ALA A 24 -1.83 20.55 -16.83
CA ALA A 24 -0.62 21.36 -16.81
C ALA A 24 -0.74 22.62 -17.69
N VAL A 25 -1.29 22.49 -18.89
CA VAL A 25 -1.47 23.64 -19.80
C VAL A 25 -2.58 24.57 -19.31
N ARG A 26 -3.71 24.05 -18.84
CA ARG A 26 -4.81 24.87 -18.31
C ARG A 26 -4.37 25.71 -17.11
N ALA A 27 -3.59 25.11 -16.22
CA ALA A 27 -2.99 25.81 -15.08
C ALA A 27 -1.98 26.90 -15.49
N ALA A 28 -1.32 26.73 -16.65
CA ALA A 28 -0.28 27.61 -17.14
C ALA A 28 -0.80 28.82 -17.96
N GLY A 29 -1.99 28.75 -18.55
CA GLY A 29 -2.47 29.77 -19.48
C GLY A 29 -3.80 30.43 -19.12
N HIS A 30 -4.26 30.34 -17.87
CA HIS A 30 -5.63 30.75 -17.48
C HIS A 30 -6.72 30.15 -18.41
N GLY A 31 -6.49 28.93 -18.92
CA GLY A 31 -7.35 28.26 -19.89
C GLY A 31 -7.03 28.51 -21.36
N GLN A 32 -6.02 29.32 -21.70
CA GLN A 32 -5.54 29.52 -23.08
C GLN A 32 -4.28 28.70 -23.37
N ALA A 33 -4.21 28.07 -24.55
CA ALA A 33 -3.07 27.29 -24.97
C ALA A 33 -1.97 28.16 -25.63
N GLU A 34 -1.33 29.02 -24.84
CA GLU A 34 -0.19 29.81 -25.35
C GLU A 34 1.01 28.90 -25.68
N PRO A 35 1.70 29.10 -26.83
CA PRO A 35 2.81 28.24 -27.23
C PRO A 35 3.91 28.07 -26.18
N ALA A 36 4.22 29.13 -25.43
CA ALA A 36 5.21 29.08 -24.36
C ALA A 36 4.77 28.17 -23.20
N ALA A 37 3.48 28.22 -22.82
CA ALA A 37 2.90 27.36 -21.80
C ALA A 37 2.89 25.89 -22.24
N VAL A 38 2.54 25.62 -23.50
CA VAL A 38 2.54 24.28 -24.10
C VAL A 38 3.94 23.66 -24.09
N ILE A 39 4.94 24.37 -24.62
CA ILE A 39 6.33 23.90 -24.67
C ILE A 39 6.91 23.75 -23.25
N GLY A 40 6.61 24.72 -22.37
CA GLY A 40 7.00 24.67 -20.96
C GLY A 40 6.42 23.44 -20.25
N ALA A 41 5.16 23.10 -20.50
CA ALA A 41 4.47 21.96 -19.88
C ALA A 41 5.08 20.63 -20.32
N VAL A 42 5.28 20.45 -21.63
CA VAL A 42 5.92 19.24 -22.17
C VAL A 42 7.34 19.10 -21.61
N SER A 43 8.12 20.19 -21.58
CA SER A 43 9.47 20.19 -21.02
C SER A 43 9.45 19.82 -19.54
N LEU A 44 8.54 20.40 -18.76
CA LEU A 44 8.46 20.14 -17.32
C LEU A 44 8.09 18.69 -17.03
N ILE A 45 7.09 18.14 -17.73
CA ILE A 45 6.66 16.74 -17.60
C ILE A 45 7.80 15.78 -17.97
N LEU A 46 8.48 16.02 -19.10
CA LEU A 46 9.63 15.20 -19.51
C LEU A 46 10.68 15.13 -18.40
N TRP A 47 11.13 16.29 -17.92
CA TRP A 47 12.21 16.33 -16.94
C TRP A 47 11.75 15.84 -15.55
N ALA A 48 10.47 15.97 -15.20
CA ALA A 48 9.90 15.33 -14.03
C ALA A 48 9.94 13.79 -14.15
N LEU A 49 9.55 13.21 -15.29
CA LEU A 49 9.65 11.76 -15.55
C LEU A 49 11.09 11.25 -15.49
N ILE A 50 12.05 12.02 -16.01
CA ILE A 50 13.47 11.67 -15.93
C ILE A 50 13.97 11.74 -14.48
N VAL A 51 13.75 12.85 -13.78
CA VAL A 51 14.36 13.06 -12.46
C VAL A 51 13.64 12.27 -11.37
N VAL A 52 12.31 12.34 -11.31
CA VAL A 52 11.50 11.70 -10.27
C VAL A 52 11.35 10.20 -10.55
N VAL A 53 10.86 9.82 -11.72
CA VAL A 53 10.52 8.41 -11.95
C VAL A 53 11.76 7.59 -12.35
N SER A 54 12.58 8.13 -13.26
CA SER A 54 13.73 7.36 -13.78
C SER A 54 14.91 7.36 -12.81
N LEU A 55 15.36 8.52 -12.35
CA LEU A 55 16.55 8.62 -11.48
C LEU A 55 16.21 8.31 -10.01
N LYS A 56 15.22 9.00 -9.43
CA LYS A 56 14.85 8.77 -8.03
C LYS A 56 14.23 7.38 -7.85
N TYR A 57 13.11 7.07 -8.49
CA TYR A 57 12.46 5.78 -8.25
C TYR A 57 13.21 4.60 -8.86
N ALA A 58 13.35 4.54 -10.18
CA ALA A 58 13.86 3.35 -10.85
C ALA A 58 15.32 3.04 -10.51
N VAL A 59 16.18 4.06 -10.35
CA VAL A 59 17.61 3.85 -10.06
C VAL A 59 17.93 3.85 -8.57
N LEU A 60 17.44 4.83 -7.79
CA LEU A 60 17.80 4.97 -6.37
C LEU A 60 16.88 4.18 -5.44
N ILE A 61 15.57 4.46 -5.43
CA ILE A 61 14.62 3.91 -4.45
C ILE A 61 14.44 2.40 -4.60
N LEU A 62 14.42 1.85 -5.83
CA LEU A 62 14.37 0.39 -6.03
C LEU A 62 15.58 -0.37 -5.46
N ARG A 63 16.64 0.32 -5.00
CA ARG A 63 17.75 -0.32 -4.28
C ARG A 63 17.46 -0.48 -2.79
N ALA A 64 16.49 0.24 -2.23
CA ALA A 64 16.13 0.22 -0.83
C ALA A 64 15.23 -0.97 -0.48
N ASP A 65 15.52 -2.16 -1.02
CA ASP A 65 14.68 -3.33 -0.83
C ASP A 65 14.96 -4.08 0.49
N ASN A 66 13.92 -4.68 1.06
CA ASN A 66 14.01 -5.60 2.19
C ASN A 66 13.88 -7.04 1.69
N HIS A 67 15.01 -7.69 1.37
CA HIS A 67 15.03 -9.05 0.82
C HIS A 67 14.15 -9.21 -0.44
N GLY A 68 14.18 -8.22 -1.34
CA GLY A 68 13.37 -8.18 -2.56
C GLY A 68 12.02 -7.48 -2.43
N GLU A 69 11.55 -7.17 -1.22
CA GLU A 69 10.31 -6.42 -1.00
C GLU A 69 10.53 -4.91 -0.98
N GLY A 70 9.57 -4.15 -1.49
CA GLY A 70 9.60 -2.68 -1.51
C GLY A 70 8.39 -2.04 -0.86
N GLY A 71 8.26 -0.73 -1.00
CA GLY A 71 7.20 0.06 -0.36
C GLY A 71 7.60 0.67 0.99
N ILE A 72 6.74 1.56 1.50
CA ILE A 72 7.00 2.29 2.75
C ILE A 72 7.08 1.36 3.97
N VAL A 73 6.28 0.30 3.96
CA VAL A 73 6.25 -0.65 5.07
C VAL A 73 7.55 -1.46 5.13
N ALA A 74 8.11 -1.84 3.96
CA ALA A 74 9.45 -2.42 3.88
C ALA A 74 10.53 -1.45 4.38
N MET A 75 10.42 -0.14 4.07
CA MET A 75 11.35 0.87 4.62
C MET A 75 11.26 1.00 6.14
N LEU A 76 10.05 0.93 6.72
CA LEU A 76 9.85 0.94 8.17
C LEU A 76 10.48 -0.28 8.85
N ALA A 77 10.37 -1.46 8.22
CA ALA A 77 11.01 -2.68 8.68
C ALA A 77 12.56 -2.56 8.62
N LEU A 78 13.12 -2.07 7.51
CA LEU A 78 14.57 -1.81 7.39
C LEU A 78 15.10 -0.81 8.42
N LEU A 79 14.25 0.07 8.95
CA LEU A 79 14.59 1.03 10.00
C LEU A 79 14.34 0.48 11.43
N GLY A 80 13.79 -0.73 11.58
CA GLY A 80 13.49 -1.34 12.88
C GLY A 80 12.47 -0.53 13.69
N ALA A 81 11.58 0.20 13.01
CA ALA A 81 10.76 1.22 13.64
C ALA A 81 9.67 0.65 14.57
N ARG A 82 9.33 -0.64 14.44
CA ARG A 82 8.26 -1.31 15.21
C ARG A 82 8.48 -1.24 16.73
N HIS A 83 9.71 -1.48 17.15
CA HIS A 83 10.11 -1.56 18.56
C HIS A 83 10.50 -0.19 19.14
N ALA A 84 10.31 0.90 18.40
CA ALA A 84 10.69 2.23 18.84
C ALA A 84 9.88 2.69 20.06
N GLU A 85 10.59 3.20 21.06
CA GLU A 85 9.98 3.78 22.25
C GLU A 85 9.09 4.98 21.89
N PRO A 86 7.93 5.15 22.55
CA PRO A 86 7.11 6.34 22.39
C PRO A 86 7.93 7.60 22.68
N ARG A 87 7.82 8.62 21.83
CA ARG A 87 8.52 9.93 21.92
C ARG A 87 10.03 9.90 21.59
N SER A 88 10.56 8.77 21.15
CA SER A 88 11.91 8.70 20.57
C SER A 88 11.93 9.22 19.12
N TRP A 89 13.12 9.55 18.61
CA TRP A 89 13.32 9.84 17.17
C TRP A 89 12.80 8.71 16.28
N ALA A 90 13.09 7.45 16.64
CA ALA A 90 12.58 6.28 15.92
C ALA A 90 11.04 6.17 15.99
N GLY A 91 10.43 6.61 17.10
CA GLY A 91 8.98 6.69 17.25
C GLY A 91 8.35 7.75 16.33
N LEU A 92 9.02 8.90 16.15
CA LEU A 92 8.58 9.90 15.16
C LEU A 92 8.66 9.33 13.73
N LEU A 93 9.74 8.62 13.39
CA LEU A 93 9.88 7.96 12.08
C LEU A 93 8.79 6.92 11.83
N LEU A 94 8.42 6.14 12.86
CA LEU A 94 7.31 5.22 12.77
C LEU A 94 6.01 5.95 12.41
N VAL A 95 5.70 7.05 13.10
CA VAL A 95 4.50 7.85 12.81
C VAL A 95 4.53 8.40 11.40
N VAL A 96 5.67 8.96 10.97
CA VAL A 96 5.83 9.50 9.61
C VAL A 96 5.66 8.41 8.55
N GLY A 97 6.25 7.24 8.73
CA GLY A 97 6.07 6.13 7.78
C GLY A 97 4.65 5.55 7.81
N LEU A 98 3.97 5.51 8.96
CA LEU A 98 2.56 5.10 9.03
C LEU A 98 1.64 6.10 8.31
N ILE A 99 1.92 7.41 8.42
CA ILE A 99 1.24 8.43 7.61
C ILE A 99 1.52 8.19 6.13
N GLY A 100 2.77 7.89 5.76
CA GLY A 100 3.14 7.48 4.41
C GLY A 100 2.34 6.26 3.92
N ALA A 101 2.24 5.20 4.72
CA ALA A 101 1.44 4.03 4.37
C ALA A 101 -0.04 4.40 4.19
N ALA A 102 -0.59 5.22 5.08
CA ALA A 102 -1.97 5.70 5.00
C ALA A 102 -2.24 6.55 3.74
N LEU A 103 -1.26 7.33 3.27
CA LEU A 103 -1.38 8.11 2.02
C LEU A 103 -1.60 7.22 0.79
N LEU A 104 -1.04 6.00 0.79
CA LEU A 104 -1.23 5.04 -0.30
C LEU A 104 -2.68 4.48 -0.33
N TYR A 105 -3.38 4.42 0.81
CA TYR A 105 -4.82 4.12 0.80
C TYR A 105 -5.63 5.27 0.20
N GLY A 106 -5.18 6.52 0.43
CA GLY A 106 -5.74 7.71 -0.20
C GLY A 106 -5.62 7.66 -1.73
N ASP A 107 -4.42 7.37 -2.21
CA ASP A 107 -4.10 7.15 -3.62
C ASP A 107 -4.96 6.01 -4.23
N GLY A 108 -5.01 4.85 -3.57
CA GLY A 108 -5.83 3.72 -4.02
C GLY A 108 -7.33 3.99 -4.10
N ALA A 109 -7.85 5.01 -3.43
CA ALA A 109 -9.23 5.46 -3.58
C ALA A 109 -9.43 6.46 -4.73
N ILE A 110 -8.46 7.35 -4.98
CA ILE A 110 -8.55 8.43 -5.98
C ILE A 110 -8.18 7.95 -7.38
N THR A 111 -7.14 7.12 -7.51
CA THR A 111 -6.61 6.67 -8.81
C THR A 111 -7.68 5.98 -9.68
N PRO A 112 -8.54 5.09 -9.16
CA PRO A 112 -9.62 4.53 -9.98
C PRO A 112 -10.66 5.57 -10.41
N ALA A 113 -10.93 6.56 -9.56
CA ALA A 113 -11.88 7.63 -9.87
C ALA A 113 -11.35 8.53 -10.98
N ILE A 114 -10.12 9.06 -10.87
CA ILE A 114 -9.55 9.96 -11.89
C ILE A 114 -9.37 9.25 -13.22
N SER A 115 -8.85 8.02 -13.20
CA SER A 115 -8.46 7.29 -14.40
C SER A 115 -9.68 6.90 -15.22
N VAL A 116 -10.67 6.24 -14.60
CA VAL A 116 -11.88 5.80 -15.31
C VAL A 116 -12.71 7.00 -15.77
N LEU A 117 -12.81 8.05 -14.94
CA LEU A 117 -13.52 9.28 -15.33
C LEU A 117 -12.86 9.94 -16.54
N SER A 118 -11.53 10.08 -16.55
CA SER A 118 -10.78 10.66 -17.67
C SER A 118 -10.90 9.84 -18.96
N ALA A 119 -10.96 8.51 -18.85
CA ALA A 119 -11.21 7.65 -20.01
C ALA A 119 -12.61 7.89 -20.59
N VAL A 120 -13.64 7.88 -19.75
CA VAL A 120 -15.04 8.02 -20.20
C VAL A 120 -15.34 9.45 -20.71
N GLU A 121 -14.65 10.46 -20.21
CA GLU A 121 -14.77 11.85 -20.68
C GLU A 121 -14.41 12.04 -22.16
N GLY A 122 -13.68 11.11 -22.76
CA GLY A 122 -13.44 11.10 -24.22
C GLY A 122 -14.73 11.08 -25.04
N LEU A 123 -15.85 10.60 -24.49
CA LEU A 123 -17.17 10.63 -25.14
C LEU A 123 -17.67 12.05 -25.40
N LYS A 124 -17.24 13.03 -24.59
CA LYS A 124 -17.66 14.45 -24.73
C LYS A 124 -17.16 15.08 -26.02
N VAL A 125 -16.05 14.59 -26.58
CA VAL A 125 -15.37 15.17 -27.76
C VAL A 125 -16.22 15.04 -29.02
N GLU A 126 -16.78 13.85 -29.27
CA GLU A 126 -17.58 13.55 -30.47
C GLU A 126 -19.09 13.74 -30.23
N ALA A 127 -19.54 13.51 -29.00
CA ALA A 127 -20.95 13.56 -28.64
C ALA A 127 -21.17 14.37 -27.35
N PRO A 128 -21.18 15.71 -27.41
CA PRO A 128 -21.41 16.57 -26.25
C PRO A 128 -22.72 16.27 -25.51
N GLY A 129 -23.74 15.76 -26.22
CA GLY A 129 -25.01 15.30 -25.63
C GLY A 129 -24.87 14.13 -24.63
N LEU A 130 -23.78 13.37 -24.70
CA LEU A 130 -23.47 12.29 -23.76
C LEU A 130 -22.71 12.77 -22.51
N ALA A 131 -22.44 14.07 -22.35
CA ALA A 131 -21.73 14.60 -21.17
C ALA A 131 -22.40 14.21 -19.84
N ARG A 132 -23.74 14.15 -19.80
CA ARG A 132 -24.50 13.72 -18.61
C ARG A 132 -24.41 12.22 -18.32
N ALA A 133 -24.03 11.41 -19.30
CA ALA A 133 -23.88 9.97 -19.15
C ALA A 133 -22.49 9.57 -18.59
N VAL A 134 -21.52 10.48 -18.59
CA VAL A 134 -20.14 10.20 -18.15
C VAL A 134 -20.09 9.70 -16.71
N VAL A 135 -20.66 10.44 -15.76
CA VAL A 135 -20.67 10.04 -14.33
C VAL A 135 -21.39 8.69 -14.14
N PRO A 136 -22.62 8.45 -14.65
CA PRO A 136 -23.28 7.15 -14.57
C PRO A 136 -22.46 5.99 -15.15
N ILE A 137 -21.83 6.17 -16.32
CA ILE A 137 -21.00 5.14 -16.96
C ILE A 137 -19.78 4.82 -16.09
N THR A 138 -19.09 5.85 -15.59
CA THR A 138 -17.96 5.70 -14.65
C THR A 138 -18.35 4.92 -13.40
N LEU A 139 -19.49 5.24 -12.78
CA LEU A 139 -19.99 4.51 -11.61
C LEU A 139 -20.28 3.04 -11.93
N VAL A 140 -20.89 2.74 -13.08
CA VAL A 140 -21.16 1.35 -13.50
C VAL A 140 -19.86 0.56 -13.68
N ILE A 141 -18.85 1.16 -14.32
CA ILE A 141 -17.53 0.54 -14.52
C ILE A 141 -16.87 0.26 -13.17
N LEU A 142 -16.85 1.25 -12.27
CA LEU A 142 -16.25 1.10 -10.94
C LEU A 142 -16.99 0.11 -10.05
N ILE A 143 -18.33 0.09 -10.07
CA ILE A 143 -19.11 -0.93 -9.35
C ILE A 143 -18.78 -2.32 -9.88
N GLY A 144 -18.75 -2.49 -11.21
CA GLY A 144 -18.33 -3.75 -11.84
C GLY A 144 -16.93 -4.17 -11.42
N LEU A 145 -16.01 -3.21 -11.36
CA LEU A 145 -14.64 -3.38 -10.88
C LEU A 145 -14.60 -3.92 -9.44
N PHE A 146 -15.25 -3.23 -8.50
CA PHE A 146 -15.22 -3.62 -7.09
C PHE A 146 -15.97 -4.94 -6.81
N LEU A 147 -16.99 -5.28 -7.61
CA LEU A 147 -17.70 -6.56 -7.52
C LEU A 147 -16.84 -7.75 -7.98
N ILE A 148 -16.01 -7.57 -9.02
CA ILE A 148 -15.23 -8.67 -9.58
C ILE A 148 -13.97 -8.99 -8.76
N GLN A 149 -13.57 -8.14 -7.81
CA GLN A 149 -12.35 -8.35 -6.99
C GLN A 149 -12.30 -9.71 -6.29
N SER A 150 -13.45 -10.21 -5.84
CA SER A 150 -13.56 -11.50 -5.15
C SER A 150 -13.17 -12.71 -6.01
N LYS A 151 -13.15 -12.59 -7.34
CA LYS A 151 -12.78 -13.68 -8.26
C LYS A 151 -11.27 -13.83 -8.44
N GLY A 152 -10.48 -12.98 -7.80
CA GLY A 152 -9.01 -13.06 -7.79
C GLY A 152 -8.34 -12.42 -9.00
N ALA A 153 -7.14 -11.90 -8.76
CA ALA A 153 -6.29 -11.29 -9.79
C ALA A 153 -5.81 -12.29 -10.85
N ALA A 154 -5.82 -13.60 -10.58
CA ALA A 154 -5.41 -14.65 -11.52
C ALA A 154 -6.19 -14.67 -12.85
N PHE A 155 -7.49 -14.40 -12.83
CA PHE A 155 -8.32 -14.35 -14.05
C PHE A 155 -7.96 -13.15 -14.94
N ILE A 156 -7.41 -12.12 -14.32
CA ILE A 156 -7.29 -10.77 -14.85
C ILE A 156 -5.83 -10.48 -15.28
N GLY A 157 -4.83 -10.93 -14.51
CA GLY A 157 -3.40 -10.62 -14.68
C GLY A 157 -2.75 -11.15 -15.96
N ARG A 158 -3.27 -12.23 -16.57
CA ARG A 158 -2.74 -12.75 -17.86
C ARG A 158 -3.06 -11.83 -19.04
N ILE A 159 -4.13 -11.05 -18.96
CA ILE A 159 -4.61 -10.16 -20.02
C ILE A 159 -4.01 -8.76 -19.89
N PHE A 160 -3.62 -8.37 -18.67
CA PHE A 160 -3.11 -7.03 -18.35
C PHE A 160 -1.88 -6.65 -19.16
N GLY A 161 -0.85 -7.50 -19.15
CA GLY A 161 0.39 -7.25 -19.88
C GLY A 161 0.18 -7.00 -21.38
N PRO A 162 -0.50 -7.92 -22.10
CA PRO A 162 -0.81 -7.72 -23.51
C PRO A 162 -1.63 -6.46 -23.80
N VAL A 163 -2.65 -6.15 -23.00
CA VAL A 163 -3.47 -4.94 -23.22
C VAL A 163 -2.65 -3.68 -22.98
N MET A 164 -1.85 -3.63 -21.92
CA MET A 164 -0.98 -2.49 -21.66
C MET A 164 0.11 -2.34 -22.74
N LEU A 165 0.59 -3.44 -23.33
CA LEU A 165 1.53 -3.39 -24.45
C LEU A 165 0.88 -2.73 -25.67
N VAL A 166 -0.36 -3.10 -25.97
CA VAL A 166 -1.15 -2.47 -27.03
C VAL A 166 -1.40 -1.00 -26.71
N TRP A 167 -1.78 -0.67 -25.47
CA TRP A 167 -1.96 0.72 -25.01
C TRP A 167 -0.71 1.57 -25.23
N PHE A 168 0.45 1.14 -24.74
CA PHE A 168 1.71 1.88 -24.92
C PHE A 168 2.10 2.02 -26.39
N GLY A 169 1.87 0.97 -27.19
CA GLY A 169 2.08 1.03 -28.64
C GLY A 169 1.18 2.06 -29.33
N VAL A 170 -0.12 2.07 -29.00
CA VAL A 170 -1.11 2.99 -29.57
C VAL A 170 -0.79 4.44 -29.20
N ILE A 171 -0.55 4.74 -27.91
CA ILE A 171 -0.27 6.13 -27.50
C ILE A 171 1.04 6.66 -28.08
N ALA A 172 2.04 5.79 -28.30
CA ALA A 172 3.30 6.14 -28.96
C ALA A 172 3.09 6.43 -30.45
N LEU A 173 2.30 5.62 -31.17
CA LEU A 173 1.98 5.85 -32.57
C LEU A 173 1.19 7.16 -32.77
N LEU A 174 0.17 7.39 -31.93
CA LEU A 174 -0.61 8.63 -31.94
C LEU A 174 0.27 9.84 -31.63
N GLY A 175 1.13 9.72 -30.61
CA GLY A 175 2.07 10.78 -30.24
C GLY A 175 3.04 11.13 -31.37
N LEU A 176 3.59 10.11 -32.04
CA LEU A 176 4.48 10.30 -33.20
C LEU A 176 3.75 11.02 -34.34
N GLY A 177 2.50 10.66 -34.61
CA GLY A 177 1.63 11.35 -35.57
C GLY A 177 1.51 12.85 -35.28
N GLY A 178 1.25 13.21 -34.01
CA GLY A 178 1.21 14.61 -33.57
C GLY A 178 2.55 15.33 -33.78
N ILE A 179 3.67 14.73 -33.37
CA ILE A 179 5.01 15.33 -33.51
C ILE A 179 5.35 15.63 -34.98
N LEU A 180 4.97 14.75 -35.90
CA LEU A 180 5.23 14.94 -37.33
C LEU A 180 4.49 16.15 -37.91
N GLN A 181 3.34 16.53 -37.33
CA GLN A 181 2.58 17.71 -37.75
C GLN A 181 3.23 19.01 -37.28
N SER A 182 3.71 19.06 -36.03
CA SER A 182 4.37 20.24 -35.46
C SER A 182 5.73 19.90 -34.81
N PRO A 183 6.80 19.70 -35.61
CA PRO A 183 8.12 19.29 -35.10
C PRO A 183 8.77 20.30 -34.13
N GLN A 184 8.27 21.53 -34.09
CA GLN A 184 8.75 22.58 -33.19
C GLN A 184 8.61 22.20 -31.71
N ILE A 185 7.69 21.29 -31.36
CA ILE A 185 7.53 20.79 -29.99
C ILE A 185 8.81 20.11 -29.46
N LEU A 186 9.68 19.61 -30.34
CA LEU A 186 10.95 18.96 -29.97
C LEU A 186 11.89 19.90 -29.21
N THR A 187 11.68 21.21 -29.30
CA THR A 187 12.41 22.19 -28.47
C THR A 187 12.19 21.99 -26.96
N ALA A 188 11.10 21.32 -26.56
CA ALA A 188 10.80 20.96 -25.18
C ALA A 188 11.77 19.91 -24.59
N LEU A 189 12.63 19.28 -25.39
CA LEU A 189 13.73 18.45 -24.89
C LEU A 189 14.72 19.26 -24.03
N ASN A 190 14.85 20.56 -24.29
CA ASN A 190 15.74 21.43 -23.54
C ASN A 190 15.09 21.82 -22.18
N PRO A 191 15.67 21.43 -21.02
CA PRO A 191 15.10 21.74 -19.70
C PRO A 191 14.98 23.24 -19.44
N LEU A 192 15.78 24.06 -20.13
CA LEU A 192 15.69 25.51 -20.03
C LEU A 192 14.33 26.05 -20.46
N LYS A 193 13.55 25.33 -21.29
CA LYS A 193 12.19 25.76 -21.67
C LYS A 193 11.22 25.73 -20.50
N ALA A 194 11.27 24.68 -19.66
CA ALA A 194 10.51 24.64 -18.43
C ALA A 194 10.95 25.76 -17.47
N ILE A 195 12.28 25.92 -17.28
CA ILE A 195 12.82 26.93 -16.35
C ILE A 195 12.42 28.35 -16.81
N ASP A 196 12.62 28.65 -18.09
CA ASP A 196 12.30 29.94 -18.70
C ASP A 196 10.82 30.29 -18.53
N PHE A 197 9.91 29.33 -18.79
CA PHE A 197 8.49 29.53 -18.54
C PHE A 197 8.22 29.78 -17.05
N LEU A 198 8.74 28.94 -16.16
CA LEU A 198 8.49 29.05 -14.72
C LEU A 198 9.02 30.36 -14.12
N THR A 199 10.10 30.94 -14.66
CA THR A 199 10.65 32.22 -14.18
C THR A 199 9.89 33.44 -14.71
N HIS A 200 9.25 33.34 -15.88
CA HIS A 200 8.63 34.49 -16.55
C HIS A 200 7.09 34.51 -16.48
N ALA A 201 6.42 33.37 -16.28
CA ALA A 201 4.96 33.28 -16.23
C ALA A 201 4.32 33.88 -14.95
N GLY A 202 5.14 34.19 -13.95
CA GLY A 202 4.70 34.68 -12.65
C GLY A 202 4.45 33.56 -11.63
N TRP A 203 4.64 33.86 -10.35
CA TRP A 203 4.71 32.85 -9.29
C TRP A 203 3.45 31.95 -9.20
N GLY A 204 2.25 32.53 -9.29
CA GLY A 204 1.00 31.76 -9.18
C GLY A 204 0.82 30.75 -10.33
N VAL A 205 1.06 31.18 -11.56
CA VAL A 205 0.94 30.36 -12.78
C VAL A 205 1.98 29.24 -12.76
N SER A 206 3.23 29.57 -12.41
CA SER A 206 4.32 28.59 -12.31
C SER A 206 4.05 27.52 -11.25
N PHE A 207 3.52 27.91 -10.07
CA PHE A 207 3.13 26.95 -9.03
C PHE A 207 1.95 26.07 -9.47
N ALA A 208 0.94 26.65 -10.12
CA ALA A 208 -0.21 25.89 -10.61
C ALA A 208 0.21 24.85 -11.65
N MET A 209 1.09 25.23 -12.59
CA MET A 209 1.66 24.34 -13.60
C MET A 209 2.51 23.23 -12.96
N LEU A 210 3.39 23.56 -11.99
CA LEU A 210 4.17 22.56 -11.25
C LEU A 210 3.28 21.53 -10.55
N GLY A 211 2.22 22.00 -9.88
CA GLY A 211 1.27 21.13 -9.21
C GLY A 211 0.53 20.21 -10.18
N ALA A 212 0.09 20.73 -11.33
CA ALA A 212 -0.59 19.94 -12.35
C ALA A 212 0.35 18.98 -13.11
N ALA A 213 1.57 19.40 -13.46
CA ALA A 213 2.55 18.54 -14.12
C ALA A 213 3.00 17.36 -13.24
N PHE A 214 2.87 17.48 -11.92
CA PHE A 214 3.14 16.39 -10.97
C PHE A 214 2.24 15.16 -11.24
N LEU A 215 1.04 15.35 -11.79
CA LEU A 215 0.12 14.27 -12.17
C LEU A 215 0.70 13.31 -13.22
N ALA A 216 1.78 13.70 -13.91
CA ALA A 216 2.46 12.84 -14.86
C ALA A 216 3.47 11.87 -14.22
N VAL A 217 3.88 12.11 -12.96
CA VAL A 217 4.86 11.28 -12.25
C VAL A 217 4.24 10.39 -11.18
N THR A 218 2.91 10.45 -11.03
CA THR A 218 2.14 9.59 -10.14
C THR A 218 2.21 8.14 -10.63
N GLY A 219 2.31 7.18 -9.71
CA GLY A 219 2.62 5.77 -10.01
C GLY A 219 4.09 5.40 -9.83
N GLY A 220 4.98 6.35 -9.52
CA GLY A 220 6.38 6.03 -9.13
C GLY A 220 6.44 5.20 -7.84
N GLU A 221 5.57 5.50 -6.88
CA GLU A 221 5.37 4.74 -5.65
C GLU A 221 4.85 3.32 -5.90
N ALA A 222 3.98 3.12 -6.89
CA ALA A 222 3.51 1.79 -7.31
C ALA A 222 4.68 0.94 -7.81
N MET A 223 5.62 1.54 -8.57
CA MET A 223 6.88 0.86 -8.96
C MET A 223 7.66 0.32 -7.78
N TYR A 224 7.67 1.05 -6.67
CA TYR A 224 8.40 0.63 -5.48
C TYR A 224 7.61 -0.39 -4.64
N ALA A 225 6.30 -0.24 -4.52
CA ALA A 225 5.44 -1.18 -3.80
C ALA A 225 5.43 -2.57 -4.44
N ASP A 226 5.47 -2.64 -5.77
CA ASP A 226 5.44 -3.91 -6.52
C ASP A 226 6.80 -4.58 -6.74
N LEU A 227 7.83 -4.11 -6.03
CA LEU A 227 9.18 -4.65 -6.15
C LEU A 227 9.23 -6.15 -5.76
N GLY A 228 8.48 -6.58 -4.75
CA GLY A 228 8.40 -7.98 -4.31
C GLY A 228 7.86 -8.93 -5.38
N HIS A 229 6.89 -8.48 -6.17
CA HIS A 229 6.23 -9.30 -7.19
C HIS A 229 7.07 -9.50 -8.46
N PHE A 230 7.80 -8.46 -8.89
CA PHE A 230 8.46 -8.47 -10.21
C PHE A 230 9.98 -8.32 -10.15
N GLY A 231 10.53 -7.79 -9.06
CA GLY A 231 11.94 -7.47 -8.91
C GLY A 231 12.37 -6.21 -9.70
N ALA A 232 13.51 -5.63 -9.32
CA ALA A 232 13.95 -4.34 -9.85
C ALA A 232 14.31 -4.39 -11.36
N ARG A 233 14.83 -5.52 -11.85
CA ARG A 233 15.33 -5.63 -13.24
C ARG A 233 14.19 -5.62 -14.27
N PRO A 234 13.13 -6.43 -14.15
CA PRO A 234 11.98 -6.35 -15.07
C PRO A 234 11.29 -4.99 -15.05
N ILE A 235 11.15 -4.38 -13.88
CA ILE A 235 10.60 -3.02 -13.71
C ILE A 235 11.44 -2.03 -14.53
N ARG A 236 12.76 -1.95 -14.30
CA ARG A 236 13.65 -1.05 -15.06
C ARG A 236 13.62 -1.28 -16.57
N LEU A 237 13.64 -2.54 -17.02
CA LEU A 237 13.62 -2.87 -18.45
C LEU A 237 12.32 -2.42 -19.12
N ALA A 238 11.17 -2.64 -18.47
CA ALA A 238 9.88 -2.16 -18.97
C ALA A 238 9.81 -0.62 -19.00
N TRP A 239 10.31 0.04 -17.95
CA TRP A 239 10.37 1.51 -17.87
C TRP A 239 11.17 2.11 -19.03
N PHE A 240 12.46 1.78 -19.11
CA PHE A 240 13.37 2.40 -20.07
C PHE A 240 13.17 1.88 -21.50
N GLY A 241 12.65 0.66 -21.67
CA GLY A 241 12.48 0.03 -22.97
C GLY A 241 11.19 0.39 -23.69
N LEU A 242 10.09 0.65 -22.97
CA LEU A 242 8.78 0.91 -23.58
C LEU A 242 8.02 2.07 -22.94
N VAL A 243 7.85 2.06 -21.62
CA VAL A 243 6.91 2.95 -20.93
C VAL A 243 7.35 4.41 -21.03
N LEU A 244 8.59 4.72 -20.63
CA LEU A 244 9.13 6.08 -20.72
C LEU A 244 9.13 6.60 -22.17
N PRO A 245 9.66 5.88 -23.17
CA PRO A 245 9.55 6.29 -24.56
C PRO A 245 8.12 6.57 -25.03
N ALA A 246 7.17 5.69 -24.72
CA ALA A 246 5.77 5.85 -25.13
C ALA A 246 5.11 7.08 -24.50
N LEU A 247 5.33 7.30 -23.20
CA LEU A 247 4.83 8.48 -22.49
C LEU A 247 5.42 9.78 -23.04
N VAL A 248 6.75 9.82 -23.24
CA VAL A 248 7.43 10.99 -23.79
C VAL A 248 6.90 11.31 -25.20
N ILE A 249 6.83 10.31 -26.08
CA ILE A 249 6.30 10.51 -27.44
C ILE A 249 4.85 11.01 -27.38
N ASN A 250 4.02 10.46 -26.48
CA ASN A 250 2.63 10.88 -26.36
C ASN A 250 2.50 12.33 -25.86
N TYR A 251 3.21 12.72 -24.80
CA TYR A 251 3.17 14.10 -24.29
C TYR A 251 3.66 15.13 -25.31
N PHE A 252 4.72 14.79 -26.07
CA PHE A 252 5.19 15.63 -27.17
C PHE A 252 4.16 15.71 -28.30
N GLY A 253 3.48 14.61 -28.64
CA GLY A 253 2.40 14.62 -29.61
C GLY A 253 1.23 15.52 -29.18
N GLN A 254 0.77 15.40 -27.93
CA GLN A 254 -0.28 16.25 -27.39
C GLN A 254 0.10 17.74 -27.46
N GLY A 255 1.34 18.07 -27.11
CA GLY A 255 1.86 19.43 -27.26
C GLY A 255 1.89 19.90 -28.71
N ALA A 256 2.28 19.05 -29.65
CA ALA A 256 2.31 19.38 -31.07
C ALA A 256 0.92 19.68 -31.65
N VAL A 257 -0.09 18.90 -31.29
CA VAL A 257 -1.49 19.15 -31.66
C VAL A 257 -1.95 20.49 -31.10
N LEU A 258 -1.65 20.76 -29.83
CA LEU A 258 -2.11 21.98 -29.17
C LEU A 258 -1.42 23.25 -29.68
N LEU A 259 -0.19 23.13 -30.21
CA LEU A 259 0.48 24.22 -30.93
C LEU A 259 -0.18 24.54 -32.28
N ALA A 260 -0.76 23.54 -32.94
CA ALA A 260 -1.46 23.72 -34.21
C ALA A 260 -2.92 24.17 -34.02
N GLU A 261 -3.59 23.61 -33.02
CA GLU A 261 -5.01 23.81 -32.72
C GLU A 261 -5.21 24.14 -31.22
N PRO A 262 -5.14 25.43 -30.83
CA PRO A 262 -5.28 25.84 -29.42
C PRO A 262 -6.59 25.41 -28.76
N ASP A 263 -7.68 25.31 -29.53
CA ASP A 263 -9.01 24.90 -29.06
C ASP A 263 -9.06 23.42 -28.66
N ALA A 264 -8.03 22.62 -28.98
CA ALA A 264 -7.92 21.22 -28.57
C ALA A 264 -7.67 21.02 -27.06
N ILE A 265 -7.50 22.11 -26.28
CA ILE A 265 -7.19 22.06 -24.84
C ILE A 265 -8.23 21.32 -24.00
N GLU A 266 -9.46 21.16 -24.48
CA GLU A 266 -10.47 20.38 -23.75
C GLU A 266 -10.09 18.91 -23.60
N ASN A 267 -9.50 18.30 -24.62
CA ASN A 267 -9.11 16.89 -24.64
C ASN A 267 -7.95 16.63 -25.63
N PRO A 268 -6.73 17.13 -25.34
CA PRO A 268 -5.59 17.04 -26.26
C PRO A 268 -5.19 15.60 -26.56
N PHE A 269 -5.38 14.67 -25.61
CA PHE A 269 -5.11 13.25 -25.80
C PHE A 269 -5.98 12.65 -26.92
N TYR A 270 -7.30 12.85 -26.86
CA TYR A 270 -8.22 12.24 -27.83
C TYR A 270 -8.13 12.89 -29.21
N ARG A 271 -7.75 14.18 -29.26
CA ARG A 271 -7.48 14.90 -30.51
C ARG A 271 -6.26 14.38 -31.28
N LEU A 272 -5.38 13.58 -30.66
CA LEU A 272 -4.33 12.87 -31.39
C LEU A 272 -4.87 11.78 -32.31
N SER A 273 -6.06 11.26 -32.00
CA SER A 273 -6.67 10.17 -32.76
C SER A 273 -7.33 10.70 -34.03
N PRO A 274 -7.21 9.98 -35.16
CA PRO A 274 -8.13 10.16 -36.28
C PRO A 274 -9.57 9.86 -35.84
N ASP A 275 -10.54 10.52 -36.47
CA ASP A 275 -11.98 10.42 -36.13
C ASP A 275 -12.48 8.96 -36.07
N TRP A 276 -12.06 8.10 -37.00
CA TRP A 276 -12.48 6.69 -37.05
C TRP A 276 -12.00 5.86 -35.85
N ALA A 277 -10.88 6.26 -35.23
CA ALA A 277 -10.22 5.54 -34.15
C ALA A 277 -10.64 6.02 -32.76
N HIS A 278 -11.46 7.07 -32.66
CA HIS A 278 -11.85 7.70 -31.39
C HIS A 278 -12.61 6.76 -30.45
N TYR A 279 -13.70 6.13 -30.90
CA TYR A 279 -14.45 5.17 -30.07
C TYR A 279 -13.64 3.93 -29.68
N PRO A 280 -12.88 3.29 -30.60
CA PRO A 280 -11.92 2.25 -30.23
C PRO A 280 -10.91 2.70 -29.16
N LEU A 281 -10.40 3.93 -29.27
CA LEU A 281 -9.45 4.49 -28.31
C LEU A 281 -10.08 4.70 -26.93
N ILE A 282 -11.33 5.20 -26.85
CA ILE A 282 -12.08 5.30 -25.58
C ILE A 282 -12.24 3.92 -24.95
N GLY A 283 -12.61 2.91 -25.75
CA GLY A 283 -12.73 1.53 -25.27
C GLY A 283 -11.40 1.00 -24.71
N LEU A 284 -10.31 1.19 -25.44
CA LEU A 284 -8.96 0.80 -24.99
C LEU A 284 -8.53 1.57 -23.74
N ALA A 285 -8.75 2.88 -23.68
CA ALA A 285 -8.45 3.73 -22.51
C ALA A 285 -9.26 3.29 -21.28
N THR A 286 -10.53 2.93 -21.48
CA THR A 286 -11.39 2.41 -20.40
C THR A 286 -10.84 1.09 -19.85
N VAL A 287 -10.41 0.18 -20.73
CA VAL A 287 -9.77 -1.07 -20.28
C VAL A 287 -8.43 -0.79 -19.59
N ALA A 288 -7.59 0.07 -20.15
CA ALA A 288 -6.30 0.45 -19.53
C ALA A 288 -6.47 1.07 -18.14
N THR A 289 -7.46 1.93 -17.96
CA THR A 289 -7.75 2.58 -16.66
C THR A 289 -8.39 1.62 -15.66
N VAL A 290 -9.18 0.64 -16.12
CA VAL A 290 -9.60 -0.50 -15.30
C VAL A 290 -8.38 -1.31 -14.84
N ILE A 291 -7.43 -1.61 -15.74
CA ILE A 291 -6.18 -2.32 -15.39
C ILE A 291 -5.38 -1.54 -14.34
N ALA A 292 -5.17 -0.23 -14.55
CA ALA A 292 -4.50 0.65 -13.61
C ALA A 292 -5.16 0.64 -12.23
N SER A 293 -6.49 0.74 -12.20
CA SER A 293 -7.28 0.70 -10.97
C SER A 293 -7.12 -0.63 -10.22
N GLN A 294 -7.00 -1.75 -10.94
CA GLN A 294 -6.81 -3.07 -10.34
C GLN A 294 -5.45 -3.23 -9.68
N ALA A 295 -4.40 -2.72 -10.32
CA ALA A 295 -3.07 -2.77 -9.77
C ALA A 295 -3.00 -2.05 -8.42
N ILE A 296 -3.54 -0.82 -8.34
CA ILE A 296 -3.48 -0.05 -7.09
C ILE A 296 -4.37 -0.67 -5.98
N ILE A 297 -5.56 -1.18 -6.32
CA ILE A 297 -6.42 -1.89 -5.36
C ILE A 297 -5.72 -3.11 -4.78
N SER A 298 -5.05 -3.90 -5.63
CA SER A 298 -4.24 -5.05 -5.19
C SER A 298 -3.03 -4.63 -4.34
N GLY A 299 -2.41 -3.50 -4.68
CA GLY A 299 -1.35 -2.89 -3.88
C GLY A 299 -1.83 -2.52 -2.47
N VAL A 300 -3.03 -1.95 -2.34
CA VAL A 300 -3.63 -1.65 -1.03
C VAL A 300 -3.96 -2.91 -0.22
N PHE A 301 -4.40 -4.00 -0.87
CA PHE A 301 -4.59 -5.29 -0.18
C PHE A 301 -3.28 -5.85 0.37
N SER A 302 -2.21 -5.80 -0.42
CA SER A 302 -0.87 -6.23 0.00
C SER A 302 -0.34 -5.37 1.15
N LEU A 303 -0.47 -4.05 1.04
CA LEU A 303 -0.12 -3.10 2.10
C LEU A 303 -0.90 -3.38 3.39
N THR A 304 -2.18 -3.75 3.27
CA THR A 304 -3.01 -4.10 4.43
C THR A 304 -2.50 -5.37 5.11
N GLN A 305 -2.18 -6.42 4.35
CA GLN A 305 -1.60 -7.64 4.91
C GLN A 305 -0.28 -7.35 5.65
N GLN A 306 0.63 -6.59 5.01
CA GLN A 306 1.90 -6.20 5.61
C GLN A 306 1.69 -5.40 6.91
N ALA A 307 0.73 -4.46 6.91
CA ALA A 307 0.38 -3.68 8.09
C ALA A 307 -0.17 -4.55 9.24
N ILE A 308 -0.95 -5.60 8.93
CA ILE A 308 -1.45 -6.55 9.93
C ILE A 308 -0.30 -7.38 10.53
N GLN A 309 0.57 -7.93 9.68
CA GLN A 309 1.68 -8.78 10.13
C GLN A 309 2.70 -8.01 10.98
N LEU A 310 2.90 -6.72 10.69
CA LEU A 310 3.74 -5.84 11.51
C LEU A 310 3.03 -5.29 12.76
N GLY A 311 1.75 -5.61 12.95
CA GLY A 311 0.97 -5.24 14.12
C GLY A 311 0.45 -3.79 14.11
N PHE A 312 0.32 -3.17 12.93
CA PHE A 312 -0.26 -1.84 12.75
C PHE A 312 -1.76 -1.85 12.54
N LEU A 313 -2.35 -3.00 12.17
CA LEU A 313 -3.79 -3.18 12.02
C LEU A 313 -4.28 -4.47 12.74
N PRO A 314 -5.58 -4.53 13.13
CA PRO A 314 -6.19 -5.77 13.59
C PRO A 314 -6.12 -6.86 12.53
N TYR A 315 -6.13 -8.12 12.98
CA TYR A 315 -6.37 -9.25 12.09
C TYR A 315 -7.74 -9.07 11.43
N ILE A 316 -7.76 -8.90 10.12
CA ILE A 316 -8.99 -8.90 9.32
C ILE A 316 -8.93 -10.08 8.37
N ARG A 317 -10.10 -10.51 7.90
CA ARG A 317 -10.21 -11.64 6.99
C ARG A 317 -9.46 -11.38 5.68
N ILE A 318 -8.46 -12.21 5.43
CA ILE A 318 -7.66 -12.26 4.21
C ILE A 318 -8.05 -13.52 3.45
N VAL A 319 -8.46 -13.37 2.19
CA VAL A 319 -8.81 -14.49 1.31
C VAL A 319 -7.72 -14.62 0.25
N HIS A 320 -6.96 -15.71 0.31
CA HIS A 320 -6.00 -16.06 -0.75
C HIS A 320 -6.78 -16.59 -1.96
N THR A 321 -6.67 -15.89 -3.10
CA THR A 321 -7.49 -16.20 -4.28
C THR A 321 -6.84 -17.23 -5.21
N ALA A 322 -5.53 -17.48 -5.06
CA ALA A 322 -4.81 -18.57 -5.72
C ALA A 322 -3.85 -19.22 -4.71
N SER A 323 -3.75 -20.54 -4.71
CA SER A 323 -2.87 -21.31 -3.81
C SER A 323 -1.38 -21.18 -4.14
N ASP A 324 -1.06 -20.73 -5.36
CA ASP A 324 0.28 -20.92 -5.94
C ASP A 324 1.05 -19.60 -6.18
N GLU A 325 0.39 -18.43 -6.07
CA GLU A 325 1.03 -17.11 -6.25
C GLU A 325 0.89 -16.21 -5.01
N ARG A 326 2.02 -16.00 -4.32
CA ARG A 326 2.17 -15.00 -3.24
C ARG A 326 1.86 -13.60 -3.81
N GLY A 327 0.96 -12.86 -3.15
CA GLY A 327 0.51 -11.52 -3.58
C GLY A 327 -0.94 -11.45 -4.10
N GLN A 328 -1.58 -12.59 -4.39
CA GLN A 328 -2.95 -12.60 -4.90
C GLN A 328 -3.99 -12.68 -3.77
N ILE A 329 -4.14 -11.56 -3.10
CA ILE A 329 -4.92 -11.45 -1.87
C ILE A 329 -6.17 -10.62 -2.11
N TYR A 330 -7.30 -11.07 -1.57
CA TYR A 330 -8.53 -10.32 -1.51
C TYR A 330 -8.88 -10.00 -0.05
N VAL A 331 -9.06 -8.71 0.25
CA VAL A 331 -9.45 -8.23 1.58
C VAL A 331 -10.85 -7.60 1.50
N PRO A 332 -11.93 -8.34 1.83
CA PRO A 332 -13.30 -7.89 1.57
C PRO A 332 -13.65 -6.55 2.24
N ALA A 333 -13.22 -6.34 3.48
CA ALA A 333 -13.51 -5.11 4.22
C ALA A 333 -12.86 -3.88 3.55
N VAL A 334 -11.58 -4.00 3.19
CA VAL A 334 -10.83 -2.93 2.51
C VAL A 334 -11.39 -2.68 1.12
N ASN A 335 -11.76 -3.74 0.38
CA ASN A 335 -12.39 -3.61 -0.94
C ASN A 335 -13.62 -2.70 -0.91
N TRP A 336 -14.55 -2.95 0.02
CA TRP A 336 -15.78 -2.17 0.11
C TRP A 336 -15.55 -0.76 0.66
N LEU A 337 -14.59 -0.58 1.57
CA LEU A 337 -14.19 0.76 2.04
C LEU A 337 -13.57 1.59 0.91
N LEU A 338 -12.68 1.01 0.11
CA LEU A 338 -12.13 1.63 -1.09
C LEU A 338 -13.24 1.92 -2.10
N ALA A 339 -14.17 0.97 -2.34
CA ALA A 339 -15.29 1.18 -3.25
C ALA A 339 -16.13 2.39 -2.86
N ILE A 340 -16.49 2.51 -1.58
CA ILE A 340 -17.25 3.66 -1.07
C ILE A 340 -16.45 4.94 -1.30
N ALA A 341 -15.17 4.96 -0.93
CA ALA A 341 -14.31 6.14 -1.08
C ALA A 341 -14.09 6.54 -2.56
N THR A 342 -13.93 5.58 -3.47
CA THR A 342 -13.79 5.88 -4.90
C THR A 342 -15.10 6.40 -5.48
N LEU A 343 -16.23 5.75 -5.19
CA LEU A 343 -17.53 6.17 -5.71
C LEU A 343 -17.94 7.55 -5.17
N SER A 344 -17.66 7.85 -3.89
CA SER A 344 -17.91 9.19 -3.35
C SER A 344 -17.01 10.24 -3.99
N ALA A 345 -15.75 9.93 -4.33
CA ALA A 345 -14.90 10.87 -5.06
C ALA A 345 -15.51 11.21 -6.44
N VAL A 346 -15.98 10.22 -7.20
CA VAL A 346 -16.65 10.48 -8.49
C VAL A 346 -17.91 11.34 -8.31
N LEU A 347 -18.71 11.08 -7.29
CA LEU A 347 -19.95 11.82 -7.02
C LEU A 347 -19.70 13.25 -6.50
N ILE A 348 -18.61 13.49 -5.77
CA ILE A 348 -18.28 14.81 -5.23
C ILE A 348 -17.67 15.71 -6.30
N PHE A 349 -16.78 15.18 -7.14
CA PHE A 349 -15.99 15.99 -8.08
C PHE A 349 -16.56 16.02 -9.50
N GLU A 350 -17.33 14.99 -9.91
CA GLU A 350 -18.07 14.85 -11.19
C GLU A 350 -17.24 14.90 -12.50
N THR A 351 -16.07 15.54 -12.51
CA THR A 351 -15.18 15.76 -13.66
C THR A 351 -13.73 15.42 -13.34
N SER A 352 -12.94 15.05 -14.35
CA SER A 352 -11.52 14.74 -14.11
C SER A 352 -10.75 15.96 -13.60
N ASP A 353 -11.12 17.15 -14.07
CA ASP A 353 -10.41 18.40 -13.81
C ASP A 353 -10.54 18.78 -12.32
N ALA A 354 -11.75 18.70 -11.77
CA ALA A 354 -12.00 18.94 -10.35
C ALA A 354 -11.28 17.91 -9.46
N LEU A 355 -11.19 16.66 -9.91
CA LEU A 355 -10.57 15.58 -9.15
C LEU A 355 -9.04 15.56 -9.27
N ALA A 356 -8.48 16.09 -10.36
CA ALA A 356 -7.04 16.25 -10.57
C ALA A 356 -6.40 17.17 -9.54
N GLY A 357 -7.11 18.23 -9.13
CA GLY A 357 -6.66 19.12 -8.04
C GLY A 357 -6.56 18.41 -6.68
N ALA A 358 -7.37 17.38 -6.45
CA ALA A 358 -7.36 16.61 -5.22
C ALA A 358 -6.18 15.62 -5.10
N TYR A 359 -5.73 15.10 -6.24
CA TYR A 359 -4.83 13.94 -6.27
C TYR A 359 -3.37 14.25 -5.88
N GLY A 360 -2.81 15.34 -6.42
CA GLY A 360 -1.36 15.59 -6.37
C GLY A 360 -0.74 15.79 -4.98
N ILE A 361 -1.52 16.24 -3.99
CA ILE A 361 -0.96 16.52 -2.66
C ILE A 361 -0.61 15.26 -1.86
N ALA A 362 -1.48 14.25 -1.89
CA ALA A 362 -1.26 13.05 -1.09
C ALA A 362 -0.03 12.28 -1.60
N VAL A 363 0.06 12.14 -2.94
CA VAL A 363 1.18 11.46 -3.59
C VAL A 363 2.48 12.25 -3.43
N SER A 364 2.48 13.59 -3.59
CA SER A 364 3.71 14.39 -3.37
C SER A 364 4.22 14.31 -1.93
N LEU A 365 3.34 14.32 -0.93
CA LEU A 365 3.73 14.13 0.46
C LEU A 365 4.30 12.73 0.70
N LEU A 366 3.68 11.70 0.12
CA LEU A 366 4.16 10.32 0.16
C LEU A 366 5.56 10.18 -0.45
N MET A 367 5.79 10.81 -1.60
CA MET A 367 7.10 10.83 -2.26
C MET A 367 8.17 11.50 -1.38
N ALA A 368 7.85 12.63 -0.77
CA ALA A 368 8.78 13.32 0.14
C ALA A 368 9.13 12.47 1.37
N ILE A 369 8.14 11.78 1.95
CA ILE A 369 8.36 10.82 3.06
C ILE A 369 9.26 9.67 2.58
N THR A 370 9.02 9.13 1.40
CA THR A 370 9.82 8.05 0.83
C THR A 370 11.29 8.45 0.66
N THR A 371 11.54 9.67 0.16
CA THR A 371 12.90 10.22 0.02
C THR A 371 13.59 10.41 1.37
N LEU A 372 12.86 10.87 2.38
CA LEU A 372 13.38 10.98 3.75
C LEU A 372 13.75 9.62 4.33
N LEU A 373 12.88 8.61 4.21
CA LEU A 373 13.14 7.26 4.71
C LEU A 373 14.33 6.61 3.98
N ALA A 374 14.42 6.79 2.66
CA ALA A 374 15.55 6.32 1.85
C ALA A 374 16.88 6.94 2.29
N ALA A 375 16.90 8.24 2.63
CA ALA A 375 18.09 8.90 3.15
C ALA A 375 18.57 8.26 4.47
N LEU A 376 17.65 7.93 5.37
CA LEU A 376 17.95 7.30 6.65
C LEU A 376 18.45 5.85 6.49
N ILE A 377 17.85 5.10 5.56
CA ILE A 377 18.31 3.75 5.21
C ILE A 377 19.74 3.82 4.65
N ALA A 378 20.03 4.77 3.77
CA ALA A 378 21.37 4.95 3.22
C ALA A 378 22.41 5.26 4.32
N LEU A 379 22.06 6.10 5.30
CA LEU A 379 22.92 6.34 6.47
C LEU A 379 23.13 5.07 7.30
N ARG A 380 22.08 4.27 7.51
CA ARG A 380 22.17 2.98 8.24
C ARG A 380 23.05 1.97 7.51
N TRP A 381 23.08 2.00 6.17
CA TRP A 381 23.98 1.20 5.34
C TRP A 381 25.42 1.70 5.30
N GLY A 382 25.74 2.78 6.03
CA GLY A 382 27.11 3.29 6.17
C GLY A 382 27.56 4.21 5.04
N TYR A 383 26.66 4.71 4.19
CA TYR A 383 27.00 5.76 3.22
C TYR A 383 27.37 7.07 3.94
N ASN A 384 28.30 7.84 3.39
CA ASN A 384 28.73 9.09 4.01
C ASN A 384 27.62 10.15 3.99
N LEU A 385 27.51 10.91 5.09
CA LEU A 385 26.48 11.92 5.27
C LEU A 385 26.45 12.96 4.14
N ILE A 386 27.60 13.39 3.65
CA ILE A 386 27.70 14.40 2.57
C ILE A 386 27.05 13.89 1.29
N LEU A 387 27.30 12.63 0.90
CA LEU A 387 26.68 12.05 -0.30
C LEU A 387 25.18 11.85 -0.10
N VAL A 388 24.76 11.42 1.09
CA VAL A 388 23.32 11.27 1.41
C VAL A 388 22.62 12.62 1.29
N ILE A 389 23.18 13.69 1.87
CA ILE A 389 22.63 15.05 1.77
C ILE A 389 22.66 15.53 0.31
N LEU A 390 23.74 15.31 -0.44
CA LEU A 390 23.85 15.76 -1.82
C LEU A 390 22.80 15.08 -2.72
N VAL A 391 22.65 13.75 -2.60
CA VAL A 391 21.76 12.97 -3.47
C VAL A 391 20.31 13.03 -2.97
N ASN A 392 20.05 12.60 -1.74
CA ASN A 392 18.69 12.58 -1.21
C ASN A 392 18.18 13.98 -0.87
N GLY A 393 19.05 14.90 -0.44
CA GLY A 393 18.65 16.28 -0.21
C GLY A 393 18.27 17.01 -1.49
N LEU A 394 18.93 16.70 -2.63
CA LEU A 394 18.52 17.21 -3.93
C LEU A 394 17.13 16.68 -4.33
N PHE A 395 16.90 15.37 -4.22
CA PHE A 395 15.59 14.79 -4.51
C PHE A 395 14.50 15.31 -3.56
N LEU A 396 14.84 15.47 -2.28
CA LEU A 396 13.91 16.01 -1.30
C LEU A 396 13.57 17.46 -1.61
N ALA A 397 14.53 18.28 -2.04
CA ALA A 397 14.25 19.65 -2.47
C ALA A 397 13.25 19.68 -3.62
N ILE A 398 13.41 18.79 -4.62
CA ILE A 398 12.47 18.67 -5.74
C ILE A 398 11.08 18.23 -5.26
N ASP A 399 11.01 17.21 -4.40
CA ASP A 399 9.75 16.75 -3.82
C ASP A 399 9.07 17.86 -3.01
N LEU A 400 9.83 18.66 -2.27
CA LEU A 400 9.30 19.81 -1.52
C LEU A 400 8.79 20.92 -2.43
N VAL A 401 9.40 21.17 -3.59
CA VAL A 401 8.85 22.10 -4.59
C VAL A 401 7.49 21.60 -5.09
N PHE A 402 7.38 20.33 -5.48
CA PHE A 402 6.11 19.74 -5.92
C PHE A 402 5.05 19.70 -4.82
N LEU A 403 5.45 19.36 -3.59
CA LEU A 403 4.55 19.38 -2.44
C LEU A 403 4.05 20.79 -2.16
N SER A 404 4.93 21.80 -2.22
CA SER A 404 4.56 23.21 -2.03
C SER A 404 3.59 23.68 -3.11
N ALA A 405 3.83 23.30 -4.37
CA ALA A 405 2.94 23.58 -5.50
C ALA A 405 1.55 22.95 -5.34
N ASN A 406 1.49 21.69 -4.88
CA ASN A 406 0.23 20.99 -4.64
C ASN A 406 -0.49 21.43 -3.35
N SER A 407 0.23 22.04 -2.39
CA SER A 407 -0.36 22.50 -1.12
C SER A 407 -1.40 23.62 -1.31
N VAL A 408 -1.31 24.38 -2.40
CA VAL A 408 -2.30 25.42 -2.71
C VAL A 408 -3.67 24.81 -3.05
N LYS A 409 -3.69 23.59 -3.59
CA LYS A 409 -4.91 22.88 -4.03
C LYS A 409 -5.64 22.11 -2.92
N VAL A 410 -5.20 22.23 -1.66
CA VAL A 410 -5.86 21.59 -0.51
C VAL A 410 -7.34 21.95 -0.46
N PHE A 411 -7.66 23.23 -0.63
CA PHE A 411 -9.04 23.73 -0.59
C PHE A 411 -9.82 23.45 -1.88
N GLU A 412 -9.14 23.13 -2.98
CA GLU A 412 -9.73 22.81 -4.29
C GLU A 412 -10.02 21.32 -4.47
N GLY A 413 -9.85 20.51 -3.41
CA GLY A 413 -10.14 19.08 -3.42
C GLY A 413 -9.09 18.23 -2.70
N GLY A 414 -7.88 18.76 -2.51
CA GLY A 414 -6.77 18.03 -1.88
C GLY A 414 -7.05 17.57 -0.44
N TRP A 415 -8.04 18.17 0.22
CA TRP A 415 -8.55 17.73 1.52
C TRP A 415 -9.07 16.28 1.49
N TYR A 416 -9.62 15.82 0.36
CA TYR A 416 -10.30 14.52 0.27
C TYR A 416 -9.37 13.33 0.59
N PRO A 417 -8.26 13.10 -0.16
CA PRO A 417 -7.34 12.02 0.17
C PRO A 417 -6.62 12.24 1.51
N LEU A 418 -6.44 13.48 1.96
CA LEU A 418 -5.87 13.78 3.28
C LEU A 418 -6.80 13.37 4.43
N VAL A 419 -8.12 13.56 4.29
CA VAL A 419 -9.10 13.08 5.28
C VAL A 419 -9.10 11.55 5.32
N LEU A 420 -9.10 10.89 4.17
CA LEU A 420 -9.02 9.43 4.11
C LEU A 420 -7.73 8.92 4.77
N THR A 421 -6.61 9.56 4.46
CA THR A 421 -5.31 9.31 5.10
C THR A 421 -5.38 9.49 6.62
N ALA A 422 -5.98 10.57 7.11
CA ALA A 422 -6.11 10.86 8.53
C ALA A 422 -6.95 9.79 9.26
N ILE A 423 -8.03 9.30 8.64
CA ILE A 423 -8.86 8.20 9.16
C ILE A 423 -8.04 6.92 9.27
N VAL A 424 -7.33 6.53 8.20
CA VAL A 424 -6.51 5.31 8.18
C VAL A 424 -5.34 5.40 9.17
N ALA A 425 -4.62 6.53 9.18
CA ALA A 425 -3.49 6.76 10.09
C ALA A 425 -3.95 6.74 11.56
N THR A 426 -5.10 7.36 11.86
CA THR A 426 -5.67 7.35 13.22
C THR A 426 -6.07 5.93 13.63
N THR A 427 -6.60 5.12 12.71
CA THR A 427 -6.92 3.72 12.94
C THR A 427 -5.66 2.93 13.29
N MET A 428 -4.61 3.04 12.48
CA MET A 428 -3.32 2.36 12.71
C MET A 428 -2.66 2.79 14.03
N LEU A 429 -2.60 4.10 14.31
CA LEU A 429 -1.99 4.63 15.54
C LEU A 429 -2.79 4.25 16.79
N THR A 430 -4.12 4.18 16.68
CA THR A 430 -5.00 3.70 17.76
C THR A 430 -4.78 2.22 18.01
N TRP A 431 -4.68 1.40 16.97
CA TRP A 431 -4.35 -0.02 17.10
C TRP A 431 -2.99 -0.26 17.73
N LEU A 432 -1.95 0.46 17.26
CA LEU A 432 -0.60 0.35 17.79
C LEU A 432 -0.53 0.68 19.29
N GLN A 433 -1.15 1.80 19.70
CA GLN A 433 -1.15 2.22 21.10
C GLN A 433 -1.99 1.28 21.96
N GLY A 434 -3.17 0.84 21.50
CA GLY A 434 -4.03 -0.10 22.23
C GLY A 434 -3.36 -1.45 22.41
N SER A 435 -2.70 -1.97 21.37
CA SER A 435 -1.92 -3.21 21.44
C SER A 435 -0.77 -3.12 22.44
N ARG A 436 -0.08 -1.97 22.51
CA ARG A 436 0.97 -1.72 23.51
C ARG A 436 0.43 -1.70 24.95
N LEU A 437 -0.75 -1.11 25.16
CA LEU A 437 -1.41 -1.09 26.47
C LEU A 437 -1.83 -2.48 26.93
N ILE A 438 -2.43 -3.28 26.03
CA ILE A 438 -2.76 -4.69 26.31
C ILE A 438 -1.49 -5.48 26.63
N GLU A 439 -0.43 -5.33 25.84
CA GLU A 439 0.79 -6.10 26.10
C GLU A 439 1.46 -5.70 27.42
N ALA A 440 1.45 -4.42 27.78
CA ALA A 440 1.91 -3.96 29.08
C ALA A 440 1.10 -4.59 30.24
N TYR A 441 -0.23 -4.67 30.10
CA TYR A 441 -1.09 -5.37 31.05
C TYR A 441 -0.76 -6.88 31.13
N ARG A 442 -0.60 -7.54 29.97
CA ARG A 442 -0.26 -8.97 29.90
C ARG A 442 1.05 -9.27 30.60
N VAL A 443 2.09 -8.46 30.39
CA VAL A 443 3.38 -8.65 31.05
C VAL A 443 3.23 -8.55 32.57
N GLY A 444 2.40 -7.64 33.08
CA GLY A 444 2.11 -7.54 34.52
C GLY A 444 1.26 -8.68 35.08
N ALA A 445 0.37 -9.27 34.28
CA ALA A 445 -0.54 -10.33 34.70
C ALA A 445 0.00 -11.77 34.49
N ARG A 446 1.05 -11.95 33.68
CA ARG A 446 1.65 -13.26 33.41
C ARG A 446 2.36 -13.79 34.64
N GLN A 447 2.10 -15.05 34.97
CA GLN A 447 2.82 -15.74 36.02
C GLN A 447 4.20 -16.20 35.52
N ASP A 448 5.20 -16.08 36.38
CA ASP A 448 6.54 -16.62 36.14
C ASP A 448 6.51 -18.16 36.05
N GLU A 449 7.32 -18.70 35.13
CA GLU A 449 7.35 -20.13 34.82
C GLU A 449 7.82 -20.97 36.02
N ALA A 450 8.83 -20.50 36.76
CA ALA A 450 9.34 -21.21 37.92
C ALA A 450 8.32 -21.22 39.06
N VAL A 451 7.61 -20.11 39.26
CA VAL A 451 6.54 -20.00 40.27
C VAL A 451 5.38 -20.93 39.92
N PHE A 452 4.97 -20.99 38.66
CA PHE A 452 3.90 -21.88 38.21
C PHE A 452 4.29 -23.36 38.36
N LEU A 453 5.52 -23.73 37.99
CA LEU A 453 6.03 -25.10 38.14
C LEU A 453 6.21 -25.49 39.62
N ALA A 454 6.51 -24.55 40.51
CA ALA A 454 6.48 -24.79 41.96
C ALA A 454 5.05 -25.08 42.42
N ARG A 455 4.07 -24.26 42.03
CA ARG A 455 2.65 -24.47 42.36
C ARG A 455 2.14 -25.84 41.91
N LEU A 456 2.48 -26.27 40.69
CA LEU A 456 2.08 -27.60 40.19
C LEU A 456 2.68 -28.78 40.96
N ARG A 457 3.81 -28.57 41.65
CA ARG A 457 4.44 -29.59 42.51
C ARG A 457 3.79 -29.62 43.89
N ASP A 458 3.48 -28.46 44.44
CA ASP A 458 2.89 -28.31 45.78
C ASP A 458 1.40 -28.69 45.81
N ASP A 459 0.66 -28.37 44.74
CA ASP A 459 -0.76 -28.66 44.56
C ASP A 459 -1.01 -29.28 43.18
N PRO A 460 -0.79 -30.60 43.01
CA PRO A 460 -0.86 -31.25 41.71
C PRO A 460 -2.30 -31.35 41.23
N PRO A 461 -2.63 -30.81 40.03
CA PRO A 461 -3.99 -30.86 39.51
C PRO A 461 -4.31 -32.21 38.88
N ILE A 462 -5.60 -32.42 38.60
CA ILE A 462 -6.06 -33.61 37.87
C ILE A 462 -5.46 -33.63 36.47
N ARG A 463 -4.85 -34.75 36.07
CA ARG A 463 -4.28 -34.91 34.72
C ARG A 463 -5.31 -35.51 33.76
N LEU A 464 -5.71 -34.71 32.76
CA LEU A 464 -6.61 -35.16 31.70
C LEU A 464 -5.81 -35.91 30.62
N PRO A 465 -6.31 -37.03 30.05
CA PRO A 465 -5.64 -37.70 28.96
C PRO A 465 -5.61 -36.82 27.70
N GLY A 466 -4.55 -36.95 26.90
CA GLY A 466 -4.39 -36.21 25.65
C GLY A 466 -3.33 -35.11 25.72
N ALA A 467 -3.11 -34.47 24.58
CA ALA A 467 -2.20 -33.35 24.42
C ALA A 467 -2.96 -32.04 24.29
N ALA A 468 -2.37 -30.94 24.75
CA ALA A 468 -2.92 -29.61 24.59
C ALA A 468 -1.86 -28.60 24.16
N VAL A 469 -2.25 -27.75 23.24
CA VAL A 469 -1.43 -26.65 22.73
C VAL A 469 -2.02 -25.33 23.22
N PHE A 470 -1.30 -24.58 24.04
CA PHE A 470 -1.73 -23.28 24.56
C PHE A 470 -1.04 -22.15 23.77
N LEU A 471 -1.81 -21.38 23.00
CA LEU A 471 -1.26 -20.29 22.19
C LEU A 471 -0.95 -19.05 23.05
N SER A 472 0.32 -18.71 23.19
CA SER A 472 0.81 -17.56 23.94
C SER A 472 1.25 -16.42 23.03
N ALA A 473 0.81 -15.20 23.35
CA ALA A 473 1.29 -13.98 22.68
C ALA A 473 2.73 -13.58 23.05
N ALA A 474 3.39 -14.28 24.00
CA ALA A 474 4.79 -14.03 24.33
C ALA A 474 5.60 -15.28 24.56
N SER A 475 6.90 -15.14 24.23
CA SER A 475 7.92 -16.18 24.34
C SER A 475 8.36 -16.50 25.76
N LYS A 476 7.91 -15.76 26.79
CA LYS A 476 8.20 -16.03 28.20
C LYS A 476 6.95 -15.93 29.08
N GLY A 477 6.94 -16.66 30.19
CA GLY A 477 5.84 -16.69 31.15
C GLY A 477 4.74 -17.67 30.76
N ILE A 478 3.83 -17.96 31.70
CA ILE A 478 2.70 -18.86 31.47
C ILE A 478 1.52 -18.07 30.87
N PRO A 479 0.89 -18.55 29.79
CA PRO A 479 -0.25 -17.87 29.20
C PRO A 479 -1.44 -17.80 30.15
N LEU A 480 -2.11 -16.64 30.17
CA LEU A 480 -3.17 -16.34 31.15
C LEU A 480 -4.37 -17.30 31.07
N HIS A 481 -4.70 -17.78 29.88
CA HIS A 481 -5.79 -18.74 29.71
C HIS A 481 -5.42 -20.14 30.25
N MET A 482 -4.14 -20.51 30.29
CA MET A 482 -3.69 -21.77 30.91
C MET A 482 -3.82 -21.70 32.43
N THR A 483 -3.37 -20.61 33.06
CA THR A 483 -3.55 -20.40 34.51
C THR A 483 -5.02 -20.33 34.89
N ARG A 484 -5.85 -19.60 34.12
CA ARG A 484 -7.29 -19.54 34.36
C ARG A 484 -7.98 -20.89 34.19
N PHE A 485 -7.61 -21.65 33.15
CA PHE A 485 -8.13 -23.01 32.96
C PHE A 485 -7.79 -23.89 34.16
N LEU A 486 -6.54 -23.87 34.62
CA LEU A 486 -6.10 -24.62 35.79
C LEU A 486 -6.86 -24.20 37.06
N GLU A 487 -7.02 -22.89 37.30
CA GLU A 487 -7.67 -22.36 38.51
C GLU A 487 -9.17 -22.65 38.57
N ARG A 488 -9.84 -22.76 37.42
CA ARG A 488 -11.30 -22.99 37.35
C ARG A 488 -11.66 -24.46 37.21
N SER A 489 -10.85 -25.24 36.49
CA SER A 489 -11.10 -26.67 36.28
C SER A 489 -10.40 -27.56 37.30
N HIS A 490 -9.37 -27.05 37.99
CA HIS A 490 -8.44 -27.83 38.82
C HIS A 490 -7.80 -29.00 38.06
N ALA A 491 -7.71 -28.90 36.73
CA ALA A 491 -7.20 -29.93 35.84
C ALA A 491 -6.22 -29.34 34.80
N LEU A 492 -5.33 -30.19 34.32
CA LEU A 492 -4.40 -29.88 33.23
C LEU A 492 -4.23 -31.11 32.33
N PRO A 493 -4.18 -30.96 31.00
CA PRO A 493 -3.83 -32.06 30.10
C PRO A 493 -2.47 -32.68 30.43
N ALA A 494 -2.34 -33.99 30.23
CA ALA A 494 -1.15 -34.76 30.58
C ALA A 494 0.10 -34.38 29.78
N ARG A 495 -0.08 -33.79 28.59
CA ARG A 495 1.00 -33.27 27.74
C ARG A 495 0.63 -31.87 27.29
N CYS A 496 1.44 -30.89 27.64
CA CYS A 496 1.16 -29.49 27.33
C CYS A 496 2.28 -28.88 26.49
N THR A 497 1.91 -28.08 25.50
CA THR A 497 2.84 -27.30 24.68
C THR A 497 2.40 -25.85 24.66
N ILE A 498 3.23 -24.94 25.15
CA ILE A 498 3.01 -23.49 25.02
C ILE A 498 3.60 -23.04 23.70
N VAL A 499 2.79 -22.49 22.80
CA VAL A 499 3.24 -22.09 21.46
C VAL A 499 3.11 -20.60 21.29
N SER A 500 4.18 -19.95 20.84
CA SER A 500 4.17 -18.54 20.46
C SER A 500 4.55 -18.39 19.00
N ALA A 501 3.69 -17.75 18.21
CA ALA A 501 4.01 -17.36 16.84
C ALA A 501 4.47 -15.90 16.82
N LEU A 502 5.67 -15.66 16.31
CA LEU A 502 6.29 -14.35 16.20
C LEU A 502 6.53 -14.03 14.72
N TYR A 503 6.13 -12.81 14.31
CA TYR A 503 6.49 -12.25 13.01
C TYR A 503 7.83 -11.50 13.11
N GLU A 504 8.78 -11.89 12.28
CA GLU A 504 10.08 -11.24 12.08
C GLU A 504 9.98 -10.12 11.04
N GLU A 505 10.94 -9.19 11.04
CA GLU A 505 11.00 -8.06 10.08
C GLU A 505 11.62 -8.47 8.72
N VAL A 506 11.69 -9.77 8.44
CA VAL A 506 12.12 -10.38 7.17
C VAL A 506 10.90 -11.01 6.47
N PRO A 507 10.88 -11.10 5.12
CA PRO A 507 9.69 -11.58 4.41
C PRO A 507 9.44 -13.09 4.54
N VAL A 508 10.50 -13.88 4.66
CA VAL A 508 10.39 -15.34 4.83
C VAL A 508 11.48 -15.79 5.79
N VAL A 509 11.10 -16.58 6.78
CA VAL A 509 12.03 -17.22 7.71
C VAL A 509 12.42 -18.59 7.16
N PRO A 510 13.73 -18.90 7.06
CA PRO A 510 14.18 -20.24 6.66
C PRO A 510 13.60 -21.33 7.56
N GLU A 511 13.22 -22.48 7.00
CA GLU A 511 12.59 -23.57 7.77
C GLU A 511 13.41 -24.04 8.96
N VAL A 512 14.74 -24.01 8.83
CA VAL A 512 15.65 -24.35 9.91
C VAL A 512 15.45 -23.43 11.10
N GLU A 513 15.23 -22.14 10.90
CA GLU A 513 15.06 -21.10 11.93
C GLU A 513 13.60 -20.94 12.39
N ARG A 514 12.65 -21.61 11.71
CA ARG A 514 11.21 -21.47 11.94
C ARG A 514 10.75 -21.88 13.34
N ALA A 515 11.44 -22.82 13.99
CA ALA A 515 11.04 -23.32 15.31
C ALA A 515 12.20 -23.35 16.30
N GLU A 516 11.90 -22.95 17.53
CA GLU A 516 12.77 -23.07 18.71
C GLU A 516 11.99 -23.80 19.81
N VAL A 517 12.52 -24.93 20.28
CA VAL A 517 11.87 -25.80 21.26
C VAL A 517 12.64 -25.80 22.57
N THR A 518 11.95 -25.50 23.66
CA THR A 518 12.50 -25.47 25.01
C THR A 518 11.66 -26.36 25.91
N ARG A 519 12.30 -27.32 26.60
CA ARG A 519 11.63 -28.18 27.59
C ARG A 519 11.56 -27.44 28.93
N LEU A 520 10.34 -27.24 29.45
CA LEU A 520 10.12 -26.59 30.76
C LEU A 520 9.99 -27.63 31.88
N ALA A 521 9.25 -28.70 31.61
CA ALA A 521 9.05 -29.84 32.51
C ALA A 521 8.92 -31.13 31.67
N PRO A 522 8.86 -32.33 32.29
CA PRO A 522 8.65 -33.57 31.54
C PRO A 522 7.38 -33.61 30.70
N ASP A 523 6.32 -32.96 31.17
CA ASP A 523 4.98 -32.89 30.59
C ASP A 523 4.65 -31.50 30.00
N LEU A 524 5.63 -30.58 29.93
CA LEU A 524 5.43 -29.21 29.45
C LEU A 524 6.59 -28.74 28.57
N TYR A 525 6.28 -28.44 27.30
CA TYR A 525 7.21 -27.83 26.35
C TYR A 525 6.80 -26.41 25.99
N ARG A 526 7.76 -25.62 25.54
CA ARG A 526 7.57 -24.31 24.93
C ARG A 526 8.13 -24.35 23.51
N VAL A 527 7.36 -23.83 22.56
CA VAL A 527 7.75 -23.72 21.16
C VAL A 527 7.57 -22.28 20.71
N THR A 528 8.65 -21.66 20.28
CA THR A 528 8.61 -20.36 19.61
C THR A 528 8.69 -20.60 18.11
N LEU A 529 7.65 -20.22 17.39
CA LEU A 529 7.56 -20.29 15.95
C LEU A 529 7.84 -18.89 15.37
N ARG A 530 8.68 -18.82 14.36
CA ARG A 530 9.09 -17.58 13.68
C ARG A 530 8.63 -17.63 12.23
N TYR A 531 7.96 -16.58 11.81
CA TYR A 531 7.43 -16.39 10.45
C TYR A 531 7.84 -15.03 9.93
N GLY A 532 8.06 -14.91 8.63
CA GLY A 532 8.19 -13.61 8.00
C GLY A 532 6.83 -12.92 7.86
N PHE A 533 6.82 -11.59 7.79
CA PHE A 533 5.66 -10.89 7.18
C PHE A 533 5.60 -11.40 5.73
N MET A 534 4.51 -11.77 5.08
CA MET A 534 4.42 -12.59 3.84
C MET A 534 4.27 -14.10 4.07
N GLU A 535 4.58 -14.65 5.24
CA GLU A 535 4.20 -16.02 5.60
C GLU A 535 2.87 -16.06 6.37
N ASP A 536 2.09 -17.12 6.18
CA ASP A 536 0.97 -17.44 7.06
C ASP A 536 1.52 -18.15 8.30
N ALA A 537 1.18 -17.68 9.50
CA ALA A 537 1.63 -18.25 10.77
C ALA A 537 0.90 -19.55 11.13
N SER A 538 0.98 -20.56 10.27
CA SER A 538 0.29 -21.85 10.45
C SER A 538 0.85 -22.63 11.64
N ILE A 539 0.07 -22.70 12.73
CA ILE A 539 0.48 -23.44 13.94
C ILE A 539 0.69 -24.93 13.65
N PRO A 540 -0.18 -25.63 12.91
CA PRO A 540 0.05 -27.04 12.56
C PRO A 540 1.36 -27.26 11.79
N GLU A 541 1.66 -26.43 10.80
CA GLU A 541 2.90 -26.56 10.00
C GLU A 541 4.15 -26.26 10.82
N GLY A 542 4.11 -25.19 11.63
CA GLY A 542 5.21 -24.85 12.54
C GLY A 542 5.48 -25.94 13.56
N LEU A 543 4.44 -26.56 14.11
CA LEU A 543 4.58 -27.69 15.04
C LEU A 543 5.12 -28.94 14.35
N ALA A 544 4.68 -29.25 13.12
CA ALA A 544 5.26 -30.33 12.33
C ALA A 544 6.76 -30.10 12.08
N CYS A 545 7.17 -28.86 11.80
CA CYS A 545 8.57 -28.48 11.67
C CYS A 545 9.35 -28.67 12.99
N ALA A 546 8.74 -28.31 14.13
CA ALA A 546 9.34 -28.48 15.44
C ALA A 546 9.57 -29.96 15.80
N VAL A 547 8.63 -30.85 15.43
CA VAL A 547 8.78 -32.31 15.60
C VAL A 547 9.89 -32.85 14.69
N ALA A 548 9.88 -32.49 13.42
CA ALA A 548 10.80 -33.04 12.43
C ALA A 548 12.26 -32.62 12.66
N HIS A 549 12.50 -31.37 13.09
CA HIS A 549 13.84 -30.78 13.06
C HIS A 549 14.36 -30.29 14.42
N ARG A 550 13.50 -30.15 15.44
CA ARG A 550 13.85 -29.45 16.70
C ARG A 550 13.54 -30.23 17.97
N GLY A 551 13.22 -31.52 17.86
CA GLY A 551 13.16 -32.45 18.99
C GLY A 551 11.90 -32.34 19.87
N LEU A 552 10.81 -31.76 19.36
CA LEU A 552 9.50 -31.86 20.01
C LEU A 552 8.97 -33.30 19.85
N PRO A 553 8.57 -34.00 20.94
CA PRO A 553 8.01 -35.34 20.81
C PRO A 553 6.67 -35.33 20.05
N PRO A 554 6.42 -36.25 19.10
CA PRO A 554 5.19 -36.26 18.29
C PRO A 554 3.89 -36.33 19.10
N ASP A 555 3.91 -37.04 20.23
CA ASP A 555 2.76 -37.26 21.12
C ASP A 555 2.27 -35.97 21.83
N PHE A 556 3.02 -34.88 21.77
CA PHE A 556 2.65 -33.56 22.29
C PHE A 556 1.82 -32.73 21.31
N VAL A 557 1.68 -33.19 20.06
CA VAL A 557 0.94 -32.50 19.00
C VAL A 557 -0.07 -33.39 18.27
N GLU A 558 0.07 -34.71 18.36
CA GLU A 558 -0.95 -35.66 17.89
C GLU A 558 -2.28 -35.48 18.63
N ASP A 559 -3.35 -35.26 17.85
CA ASP A 559 -4.73 -35.04 18.32
C ASP A 559 -4.85 -34.00 19.44
N ALA A 560 -3.99 -32.97 19.40
CA ALA A 560 -3.94 -31.97 20.44
C ALA A 560 -5.13 -31.01 20.39
N THR A 561 -5.69 -30.70 21.57
CA THR A 561 -6.66 -29.61 21.74
C THR A 561 -5.91 -28.28 21.80
N VAL A 562 -6.23 -27.35 20.91
CA VAL A 562 -5.60 -26.03 20.83
C VAL A 562 -6.41 -25.02 21.63
N PHE A 563 -5.84 -24.58 22.74
CA PHE A 563 -6.38 -23.53 23.58
C PHE A 563 -5.93 -22.16 23.08
N VAL A 564 -6.91 -21.30 22.86
CA VAL A 564 -6.71 -19.93 22.39
C VAL A 564 -7.28 -18.97 23.42
N GLY A 565 -6.44 -18.06 23.92
CA GLY A 565 -6.92 -16.96 24.75
C GLY A 565 -7.65 -15.92 23.89
N HIS A 566 -8.82 -15.47 24.35
CA HIS A 566 -9.47 -14.28 23.81
C HIS A 566 -9.67 -13.26 24.92
N GLU A 567 -9.41 -11.99 24.61
CA GLU A 567 -9.47 -10.89 25.57
C GLU A 567 -10.57 -9.92 25.16
N THR A 568 -11.57 -9.76 26.02
CA THR A 568 -12.60 -8.74 25.88
C THR A 568 -12.12 -7.48 26.59
N VAL A 569 -11.86 -6.45 25.82
CA VAL A 569 -11.42 -5.15 26.34
C VAL A 569 -12.64 -4.37 26.86
N ILE A 570 -12.63 -4.01 28.13
CA ILE A 570 -13.63 -3.16 28.77
C ILE A 570 -12.99 -1.78 29.01
N PRO A 571 -13.44 -0.72 28.31
CA PRO A 571 -12.89 0.62 28.49
C PRO A 571 -13.24 1.18 29.88
N LYS A 572 -12.24 1.51 30.69
CA LYS A 572 -12.42 2.19 31.97
C LYS A 572 -12.34 3.70 31.80
N ARG A 573 -13.29 4.42 32.42
CA ARG A 573 -13.33 5.90 32.44
C ARG A 573 -12.24 6.58 33.30
N ASN A 574 -11.08 5.95 33.48
CA ASN A 574 -10.02 6.48 34.35
C ASN A 574 -8.92 7.28 33.62
N HIS A 575 -9.05 7.54 32.32
CA HIS A 575 -8.12 8.36 31.51
C HIS A 575 -6.64 7.91 31.52
N GLN A 576 -6.32 6.72 32.05
CA GLN A 576 -4.96 6.23 32.17
C GLN A 576 -4.61 5.32 30.98
N GLY A 577 -4.33 5.91 29.82
CA GLY A 577 -3.74 5.17 28.70
C GLY A 577 -4.01 5.79 27.33
N MET A 578 -5.27 6.12 27.04
CA MET A 578 -5.69 6.67 25.75
C MET A 578 -6.92 7.59 25.92
N ALA A 579 -7.26 8.37 24.89
CA ALA A 579 -8.51 9.15 24.89
C ALA A 579 -9.73 8.22 24.73
N ALA A 580 -10.83 8.48 25.44
CA ALA A 580 -12.00 7.60 25.50
C ALA A 580 -12.60 7.22 24.13
N TRP A 581 -12.59 8.15 23.16
CA TRP A 581 -13.09 7.87 21.80
C TRP A 581 -12.16 6.90 21.03
N ARG A 582 -10.84 6.97 21.26
CA ARG A 582 -9.88 6.04 20.67
C ARG A 582 -9.93 4.68 21.36
N GLU A 583 -10.20 4.61 22.66
CA GLU A 583 -10.46 3.34 23.36
C GLU A 583 -11.71 2.65 22.80
N THR A 584 -12.78 3.43 22.56
CA THR A 584 -14.00 2.92 21.94
C THR A 584 -13.72 2.39 20.53
N LEU A 585 -12.95 3.12 19.73
CA LEU A 585 -12.50 2.68 18.40
C LEU A 585 -11.64 1.41 18.49
N PHE A 586 -10.71 1.35 19.44
CA PHE A 586 -9.86 0.18 19.66
C PHE A 586 -10.66 -1.06 20.06
N ALA A 587 -11.59 -0.92 21.00
CA ALA A 587 -12.50 -2.00 21.40
C ALA A 587 -13.39 -2.45 20.24
N PHE A 588 -13.88 -1.52 19.42
CA PHE A 588 -14.61 -1.84 18.19
C PHE A 588 -13.75 -2.63 17.19
N MET A 589 -12.50 -2.21 16.96
CA MET A 589 -11.57 -2.92 16.07
C MET A 589 -11.26 -4.33 16.58
N MET A 590 -10.93 -4.48 17.87
CA MET A 590 -10.68 -5.77 18.51
C MET A 590 -11.87 -6.71 18.37
N ARG A 591 -13.10 -6.22 18.55
CA ARG A 591 -14.33 -7.01 18.44
C ARG A 591 -14.62 -7.47 17.01
N ASN A 592 -14.24 -6.68 16.01
CA ASN A 592 -14.44 -6.99 14.59
C ASN A 592 -13.22 -7.69 13.95
N GLY A 593 -12.13 -7.88 14.70
CA GLY A 593 -10.99 -8.66 14.25
C GLY A 593 -11.33 -10.14 14.09
N GLU A 594 -10.66 -10.82 13.17
CA GLU A 594 -10.83 -12.26 12.95
C GLU A 594 -10.39 -13.06 14.19
N ARG A 595 -11.14 -14.14 14.48
CA ARG A 595 -10.91 -14.97 15.68
C ARG A 595 -9.58 -15.69 15.57
N THR A 596 -8.78 -15.60 16.64
CA THR A 596 -7.36 -15.95 16.67
C THR A 596 -7.05 -17.37 16.19
N GLY A 597 -7.95 -18.34 16.39
CA GLY A 597 -7.74 -19.73 15.94
C GLY A 597 -7.71 -19.91 14.41
N ALA A 598 -8.56 -19.19 13.67
CA ALA A 598 -8.65 -19.32 12.22
C ALA A 598 -7.45 -18.66 11.51
N PHE A 599 -6.98 -17.53 12.04
CA PHE A 599 -5.81 -16.80 11.53
C PHE A 599 -4.53 -17.66 11.57
N PHE A 600 -4.39 -18.48 12.61
CA PHE A 600 -3.25 -19.37 12.81
C PHE A 600 -3.41 -20.75 12.13
N CYS A 601 -4.35 -20.86 11.19
CA CYS A 601 -4.66 -22.07 10.41
C CYS A 601 -5.02 -23.29 11.28
N VAL A 602 -5.53 -23.09 12.50
CA VAL A 602 -5.89 -24.19 13.39
C VAL A 602 -7.22 -24.81 12.96
N PRO A 603 -7.31 -26.15 12.81
CA PRO A 603 -8.56 -26.83 12.47
C PRO A 603 -9.68 -26.53 13.48
N THR A 604 -10.86 -26.09 13.02
CA THR A 604 -11.95 -25.60 13.88
C THR A 604 -12.40 -26.61 14.94
N ARG A 605 -12.33 -27.91 14.62
CA ARG A 605 -12.68 -29.03 15.51
C ARG A 605 -11.71 -29.24 16.69
N GLN A 606 -10.52 -28.63 16.65
CA GLN A 606 -9.49 -28.74 17.69
C GLN A 606 -9.42 -27.49 18.60
N VAL A 607 -10.16 -26.42 18.29
CA VAL A 607 -10.03 -25.13 18.99
C VAL A 607 -10.94 -25.05 20.22
N VAL A 608 -10.37 -24.64 21.35
CA VAL A 608 -11.08 -24.22 22.56
C VAL A 608 -10.69 -22.78 22.89
N GLU A 609 -11.68 -21.88 22.97
CA GLU A 609 -11.45 -20.49 23.32
C GLU A 609 -11.70 -20.25 24.82
N VAL A 610 -10.75 -19.58 25.48
CA VAL A 610 -10.85 -19.20 26.89
C VAL A 610 -10.86 -17.68 27.00
N GLY A 611 -12.03 -17.13 27.29
CA GLY A 611 -12.28 -15.70 27.40
C GLY A 611 -11.71 -15.08 28.68
N THR A 612 -11.20 -13.86 28.55
CA THR A 612 -10.71 -13.04 29.65
C THR A 612 -11.16 -11.60 29.49
N GLU A 613 -11.84 -11.03 30.48
CA GLU A 613 -12.11 -9.61 30.50
C GLU A 613 -10.90 -8.85 31.03
N ILE A 614 -10.46 -7.82 30.27
CA ILE A 614 -9.37 -6.92 30.63
C ILE A 614 -9.92 -5.50 30.63
N GLU A 615 -9.70 -4.79 31.72
CA GLU A 615 -10.06 -3.39 31.83
C GLU A 615 -8.84 -2.53 31.49
N ILE A 616 -8.93 -1.69 30.45
CA ILE A 616 -7.89 -0.72 30.05
C ILE A 616 -8.36 0.71 30.23
#